data_AF-A0A2Y9R3A9-F1
#
_entry.id   AF-A0A2Y9R3A9-F1
#
_cell.length_a   1.000
_cell.length_b   1.000
_cell.length_c   1.000
_cell.angle_alpha   90.00
_cell.angle_beta   90.00
_cell.angle_gamma   90.00
#
_symmetry.space_group_name_H-M   'P 1'
#
loop_
_entity.id
_entity.type
_entity.pdbx_description
1 polymer ?
#
loop_
_entity_poly.entity_id
_entity_poly.type
_entity_poly.pdbx_seq_one_letter_code
_entity_poly.pdbx_strand_id
1 'polypeptide(L)'
;MCPWWKCVGTGPSLKSGLEVRDNLLPRHNEDVCVFKCSVSRETECSRVGKQSFIITLGCNSVLIQFATPNDFCSFYNILKTCRGHTLERSVFSERTEESSAVQYFQFYGYLSQQQNMMQDYVRTGTYQRAILQNHTDFKDKIVLDVGCGSGILSFFAAQAGARKIYAVEASTMAQHAEVLVKSNNLTDRIVVIPGKVEEVSLPEQVDIIISEPMGYMLFNERMLESYLHAKKYLKPSGNMFPTIGDVHLAPFTDEQLYMEQFTKANFWYQPSFHGVDLSALRGAAVDEYFRQPVVDTFDIRILMAKSVKYTVNFLEAKEGDLHRYWHRHPILPGLAHAAVQLEFSAPGQVGRGTRTLHLATHFSPSSPFGFPSNHCPLPSRIEIPFKFHMLHSGLVHGLAFWFDVAFIGSIMTVWLSTAPTEPLTHWYQVRCLFQSPLFAKAGDTLSGTCLLIANKRQSYDISIVAQVDQTGSKSSNLLDLKNPFFRYTGTTPSPPPGSHYTSPSENMWNTGSTYNLSSGMAVAGMPTAYDLSSVIAGGSSVGHNNLIPLANTGIVNHTHSRMGSIMSTGIVQGSSGTQGSSGGGSSAHYAVNSQFTMGGPAISMASPMSIPTNTMHYGS
;
A
#
# COMPACT_ATOMS: atom_id res chain seq x y z
N MET A 1 38.60 32.36 3.35
CA MET A 1 38.94 32.43 4.78
C MET A 1 38.57 33.83 5.27
N CYS A 2 37.97 33.95 6.46
CA CYS A 2 37.61 35.22 7.11
C CYS A 2 38.70 36.28 6.93
N PRO A 3 38.36 37.59 6.80
CA PRO A 3 38.21 38.39 8.02
C PRO A 3 37.32 39.68 7.96
N TRP A 4 37.10 40.25 9.16
CA TRP A 4 36.71 41.63 9.54
C TRP A 4 35.23 42.05 9.69
N TRP A 5 34.92 42.42 10.94
CA TRP A 5 33.87 43.35 11.37
C TRP A 5 34.13 44.79 10.87
N LYS A 6 33.05 45.56 10.60
CA LYS A 6 33.03 47.02 10.85
C LYS A 6 31.62 47.56 11.09
N CYS A 7 31.58 48.55 11.99
CA CYS A 7 30.46 49.21 12.65
C CYS A 7 30.06 50.55 11.98
N VAL A 8 28.82 51.00 12.25
CA VAL A 8 28.36 52.41 12.44
C VAL A 8 28.33 53.39 11.24
N GLY A 9 27.21 54.14 11.12
CA GLY A 9 27.27 55.59 10.91
C GLY A 9 26.62 56.20 9.64
N THR A 10 25.42 56.76 9.81
CA THR A 10 24.93 58.08 9.33
C THR A 10 25.66 58.86 8.20
N GLY A 11 24.98 59.01 7.04
CA GLY A 11 24.91 60.18 6.11
C GLY A 11 26.16 60.62 5.30
N PRO A 12 26.06 61.48 4.25
CA PRO A 12 24.89 62.14 3.66
C PRO A 12 24.74 62.07 2.10
N SER A 13 23.51 62.36 1.64
CA SER A 13 23.10 63.05 0.40
C SER A 13 23.49 62.55 -1.01
N LEU A 14 22.47 62.17 -1.79
CA LEU A 14 22.15 62.85 -3.05
C LEU A 14 20.63 62.96 -3.22
N LYS A 15 20.18 64.20 -3.44
CA LYS A 15 18.78 64.65 -3.49
C LYS A 15 18.19 64.49 -4.89
N SER A 16 16.96 64.00 -4.97
CA SER A 16 15.96 64.47 -5.94
C SER A 16 14.56 64.06 -5.48
N GLY A 17 13.92 64.94 -4.71
CA GLY A 17 12.47 65.02 -4.68
C GLY A 17 12.03 65.89 -5.84
N LEU A 18 11.01 65.45 -6.58
CA LEU A 18 10.11 66.37 -7.27
C LEU A 18 8.70 65.78 -7.31
N GLU A 19 7.78 66.65 -6.95
CA GLU A 19 6.33 66.50 -6.84
C GLU A 19 5.67 65.98 -8.11
N VAL A 20 4.55 65.26 -7.96
CA VAL A 20 3.47 65.34 -8.96
C VAL A 20 2.20 65.77 -8.22
N ARG A 21 1.77 66.98 -8.60
CA ARG A 21 0.60 67.72 -8.16
C ARG A 21 -0.70 66.99 -8.47
N ASP A 22 -1.65 67.15 -7.56
CA ASP A 22 -3.08 67.12 -7.85
C ASP A 22 -3.44 68.07 -9.00
N ASN A 23 -4.34 67.64 -9.90
CA ASN A 23 -5.53 68.42 -10.24
C ASN A 23 -6.51 67.68 -11.18
N LEU A 24 -7.76 67.64 -10.69
CA LEU A 24 -9.04 67.76 -11.41
C LEU A 24 -9.64 66.52 -12.10
N LEU A 25 -10.48 65.84 -11.30
CA LEU A 25 -11.77 65.19 -11.62
C LEU A 25 -12.58 65.87 -12.75
N PRO A 26 -13.55 65.19 -13.43
CA PRO A 26 -14.53 64.32 -12.77
C PRO A 26 -15.07 63.11 -13.55
N ARG A 27 -15.45 62.05 -12.80
CA ARG A 27 -16.80 61.43 -12.88
C ARG A 27 -16.99 60.36 -11.80
N HIS A 28 -18.10 60.56 -11.09
CA HIS A 28 -18.87 59.71 -10.17
C HIS A 28 -18.42 58.25 -9.88
N ASN A 29 -18.30 57.98 -8.57
CA ASN A 29 -18.61 56.72 -7.87
C ASN A 29 -17.92 55.44 -8.37
N GLU A 30 -16.59 55.37 -8.27
CA GLU A 30 -15.86 54.12 -8.38
C GLU A 30 -15.01 53.85 -7.13
N ASP A 31 -15.01 52.58 -6.69
CA ASP A 31 -14.22 52.05 -5.60
C ASP A 31 -12.73 52.47 -5.75
N VAL A 32 -12.17 53.11 -4.73
CA VAL A 32 -10.78 53.58 -4.77
C VAL A 32 -9.85 52.37 -4.73
N CYS A 33 -9.20 52.07 -5.85
CA CYS A 33 -8.12 51.08 -5.94
C CYS A 33 -6.91 51.59 -5.14
N VAL A 34 -6.53 50.88 -4.07
CA VAL A 34 -5.53 51.34 -3.10
C VAL A 34 -4.14 50.75 -3.37
N PHE A 35 -4.08 49.60 -4.04
CA PHE A 35 -2.82 48.95 -4.42
C PHE A 35 -3.04 48.12 -5.68
N LYS A 36 -2.15 48.29 -6.65
CA LYS A 36 -2.19 47.59 -7.95
C LYS A 36 -0.80 47.11 -8.29
N CYS A 37 -0.64 45.79 -8.46
CA CYS A 37 0.62 45.21 -8.90
C CYS A 37 0.38 44.12 -9.94
N SER A 38 1.33 43.99 -10.86
CA SER A 38 1.36 42.91 -11.84
C SER A 38 2.30 41.84 -11.33
N VAL A 39 1.81 40.61 -11.24
CA VAL A 39 2.64 39.45 -10.86
C VAL A 39 2.96 38.65 -12.12
N SER A 40 4.25 38.41 -12.34
CA SER A 40 4.78 37.59 -13.43
C SER A 40 5.55 36.38 -12.90
N ARG A 41 6.07 35.55 -13.81
CA ARG A 41 6.88 34.36 -13.46
C ARG A 41 8.15 34.71 -12.71
N GLU A 42 8.71 35.88 -12.99
CA GLU A 42 9.96 36.41 -12.43
C GLU A 42 9.74 37.13 -11.09
N THR A 43 8.50 37.29 -10.65
CA THR A 43 8.20 37.98 -9.38
C THR A 43 8.57 37.10 -8.19
N GLU A 44 9.58 37.54 -7.43
CA GLU A 44 10.00 36.87 -6.21
C GLU A 44 8.92 36.99 -5.14
N CYS A 45 8.50 35.85 -4.60
CA CYS A 45 7.50 35.82 -3.56
C CYS A 45 7.61 34.55 -2.72
N SER A 46 7.25 34.65 -1.45
CA SER A 46 7.36 33.56 -0.49
C SER A 46 6.18 33.54 0.48
N ARG A 47 5.77 32.35 0.89
CA ARG A 47 4.77 32.19 1.94
C ARG A 47 5.39 32.56 3.29
N VAL A 48 4.67 33.37 4.06
CA VAL A 48 5.05 33.72 5.44
C VAL A 48 3.91 33.28 6.36
N GLY A 49 4.15 32.25 7.17
CA GLY A 49 3.13 31.72 8.09
C GLY A 49 1.92 31.08 7.40
N LYS A 50 0.80 30.97 8.12
CA LYS A 50 -0.37 30.20 7.65
C LYS A 50 -1.24 30.96 6.63
N GLN A 51 -1.30 32.29 6.71
CA GLN A 51 -2.23 33.15 5.95
C GLN A 51 -1.55 34.43 5.44
N SER A 52 -0.25 34.40 5.14
CA SER A 52 0.44 35.58 4.62
C SER A 52 1.45 35.23 3.53
N PHE A 53 1.77 36.22 2.72
CA PHE A 53 2.62 36.07 1.55
C PHE A 53 3.44 37.34 1.37
N ILE A 54 4.74 37.23 1.16
CA ILE A 54 5.59 38.37 0.80
C ILE A 54 5.83 38.36 -0.71
N ILE A 55 5.74 39.52 -1.34
CA ILE A 55 5.98 39.72 -2.78
C ILE A 55 6.98 40.85 -2.94
N THR A 56 8.07 40.58 -3.64
CA THR A 56 9.10 41.57 -3.96
C THR A 56 8.84 42.12 -5.36
N LEU A 57 8.63 43.43 -5.44
CA LEU A 57 8.38 44.19 -6.66
C LEU A 57 9.55 45.17 -6.85
N GLY A 58 10.53 44.77 -7.67
CA GLY A 58 11.77 45.52 -7.84
C GLY A 58 12.57 45.58 -6.53
N CYS A 59 12.75 46.79 -5.98
CA CYS A 59 13.49 47.02 -4.73
C CYS A 59 12.60 47.12 -3.47
N ASN A 60 11.29 46.88 -3.58
CA ASN A 60 10.36 46.91 -2.45
C ASN A 60 9.71 45.55 -2.22
N SER A 61 9.63 45.10 -0.98
CA SER A 61 8.88 43.90 -0.59
C SER A 61 7.59 44.27 0.14
N VAL A 62 6.48 43.67 -0.26
CA VAL A 62 5.14 43.87 0.31
C VAL A 62 4.69 42.59 0.98
N LEU A 63 4.33 42.67 2.27
CA LEU A 63 3.69 41.57 2.99
C LEU A 63 2.16 41.70 2.87
N ILE A 64 1.53 40.66 2.33
CA ILE A 64 0.09 40.54 2.19
C ILE A 64 -0.40 39.55 3.24
N GLN A 65 -1.33 39.97 4.10
CA GLN A 65 -2.00 39.12 5.08
C GLN A 65 -3.46 38.96 4.70
N PHE A 66 -3.94 37.71 4.65
CA PHE A 66 -5.30 37.38 4.25
C PHE A 66 -6.21 37.25 5.48
N ALA A 67 -7.43 37.78 5.37
CA ALA A 67 -8.41 37.74 6.46
C ALA A 67 -8.89 36.31 6.75
N THR A 68 -9.00 35.47 5.71
CA THR A 68 -9.44 34.07 5.85
C THR A 68 -8.46 33.08 5.19
N PRO A 69 -8.43 31.81 5.64
CA PRO A 69 -7.64 30.78 4.97
C PRO A 69 -8.11 30.51 3.53
N ASN A 70 -9.40 30.71 3.24
CA ASN A 70 -9.95 30.50 1.89
C ASN A 70 -9.45 31.57 0.91
N ASP A 71 -9.36 32.83 1.34
CA ASP A 71 -8.81 33.90 0.49
C ASP A 71 -7.32 33.67 0.20
N PHE A 72 -6.57 33.21 1.22
CA PHE A 72 -5.19 32.78 1.04
C PHE A 72 -5.08 31.63 0.03
N CYS A 73 -5.92 30.59 0.15
CA CYS A 73 -5.92 29.46 -0.79
C CYS A 73 -6.25 29.89 -2.22
N SER A 74 -7.26 30.73 -2.40
CA SER A 74 -7.63 31.28 -3.72
C SER A 74 -6.49 32.08 -4.33
N PHE A 75 -5.88 32.98 -3.55
CA PHE A 75 -4.72 33.76 -3.98
C PHE A 75 -3.51 32.89 -4.33
N TYR A 76 -3.19 31.91 -3.47
CA TYR A 76 -2.10 30.97 -3.67
C TYR A 76 -2.27 30.16 -4.96
N ASN A 77 -3.50 29.71 -5.27
CA ASN A 77 -3.80 28.99 -6.50
C ASN A 77 -3.64 29.87 -7.75
N ILE A 78 -4.06 31.14 -7.68
CA ILE A 78 -3.84 32.11 -8.77
C ILE A 78 -2.34 32.32 -8.99
N LEU A 79 -1.56 32.54 -7.92
CA LEU A 79 -0.11 32.71 -8.00
C LEU A 79 0.61 31.48 -8.54
N LYS A 80 0.20 30.27 -8.13
CA LYS A 80 0.69 28.99 -8.66
C LYS A 80 0.42 28.87 -10.16
N THR A 81 -0.72 29.37 -10.62
CA THR A 81 -1.12 29.38 -12.04
C THR A 81 -0.31 30.41 -12.85
N CYS A 82 -0.06 31.61 -12.29
CA CYS A 82 0.66 32.71 -12.97
C CYS A 82 2.17 32.47 -13.07
N ARG A 83 2.78 31.83 -12.06
CA ARG A 83 4.23 31.59 -12.02
C ARG A 83 4.73 30.48 -12.95
N GLY A 84 3.89 29.99 -13.85
CA GLY A 84 4.33 29.06 -14.89
C GLY A 84 4.97 27.79 -14.32
N HIS A 85 4.27 27.11 -13.42
CA HIS A 85 4.35 25.65 -13.40
C HIS A 85 3.39 25.08 -14.45
N THR A 86 3.52 25.54 -15.70
CA THR A 86 3.41 24.62 -16.83
C THR A 86 4.70 23.80 -16.81
N LEU A 87 4.83 22.89 -15.84
CA LEU A 87 5.33 21.58 -16.28
C LEU A 87 4.33 21.17 -17.34
N GLU A 88 4.79 20.78 -18.53
CA GLU A 88 4.02 19.84 -19.31
C GLU A 88 3.55 18.78 -18.32
N ARG A 89 2.25 18.74 -18.05
CA ARG A 89 1.73 17.81 -17.06
C ARG A 89 1.97 16.44 -17.63
N SER A 90 3.00 15.77 -17.10
CA SER A 90 3.28 14.39 -17.46
C SER A 90 2.06 13.54 -17.12
N VAL A 91 1.88 12.43 -17.84
CA VAL A 91 0.78 11.49 -17.59
C VAL A 91 0.73 11.09 -16.10
N PHE A 92 1.90 10.95 -15.46
CA PHE A 92 2.02 10.73 -14.02
C PHE A 92 1.44 11.87 -13.17
N SER A 93 1.82 13.12 -13.46
CA SER A 93 1.37 14.28 -12.68
C SER A 93 -0.13 14.56 -12.83
N GLU A 94 -0.73 14.16 -13.96
CA GLU A 94 -2.17 14.28 -14.15
C GLU A 94 -2.93 13.29 -13.30
N ARG A 95 -2.47 12.03 -13.22
CA ARG A 95 -3.15 10.90 -12.58
C ARG A 95 -2.89 10.73 -11.08
N THR A 96 -1.93 11.45 -10.53
CA THR A 96 -1.45 11.29 -9.15
C THR A 96 -1.46 12.60 -8.38
N GLU A 97 -2.01 12.60 -7.18
CA GLU A 97 -1.91 13.74 -6.26
C GLU A 97 -0.47 13.96 -5.78
N GLU A 98 -0.05 15.22 -5.74
CA GLU A 98 1.32 15.64 -5.39
C GLU A 98 1.75 15.11 -4.00
N SER A 99 0.85 15.16 -3.01
CA SER A 99 1.10 14.62 -1.67
C SER A 99 1.36 13.11 -1.67
N SER A 100 0.57 12.35 -2.43
CA SER A 100 0.75 10.91 -2.58
C SER A 100 2.08 10.60 -3.27
N ALA A 101 2.39 11.30 -4.37
CA ALA A 101 3.63 11.09 -5.12
C ALA A 101 4.88 11.36 -4.27
N VAL A 102 4.89 12.45 -3.50
CA VAL A 102 6.03 12.80 -2.65
C VAL A 102 6.25 11.73 -1.58
N GLN A 103 5.18 11.33 -0.87
CA GLN A 103 5.28 10.29 0.15
C GLN A 103 5.74 8.94 -0.45
N TYR A 104 5.24 8.61 -1.63
CA TYR A 104 5.60 7.41 -2.37
C TYR A 104 7.10 7.36 -2.71
N PHE A 105 7.63 8.40 -3.37
CA PHE A 105 9.05 8.41 -3.74
C PHE A 105 9.98 8.57 -2.52
N GLN A 106 9.53 9.23 -1.45
CA GLN A 106 10.28 9.25 -0.19
C GLN A 106 10.38 7.86 0.43
N PHE A 107 9.30 7.08 0.42
CA PHE A 107 9.30 5.71 0.93
C PHE A 107 10.33 4.84 0.18
N TYR A 108 10.33 4.88 -1.15
CA TYR A 108 11.29 4.12 -1.97
C TYR A 108 12.73 4.66 -1.95
N GLY A 109 12.93 5.89 -1.47
CA GLY A 109 14.25 6.49 -1.25
C GLY A 109 15.01 5.94 -0.04
N TYR A 110 14.37 5.14 0.83
CA TYR A 110 15.04 4.53 1.98
C TYR A 110 15.71 3.19 1.61
N LEU A 111 16.99 3.05 1.98
CA LEU A 111 17.75 1.79 1.77
C LEU A 111 17.12 0.59 2.50
N SER A 112 16.50 0.81 3.65
CA SER A 112 15.81 -0.26 4.39
C SER A 112 14.64 -0.86 3.60
N GLN A 113 13.91 -0.04 2.83
CA GLN A 113 12.82 -0.55 2.00
C GLN A 113 13.36 -1.33 0.79
N GLN A 114 14.45 -0.86 0.18
CA GLN A 114 15.13 -1.62 -0.87
C GLN A 114 15.66 -2.96 -0.33
N GLN A 115 16.23 -2.96 0.88
CA GLN A 115 16.68 -4.18 1.55
C GLN A 115 15.53 -5.16 1.78
N ASN A 116 14.38 -4.71 2.28
CA ASN A 116 13.20 -5.55 2.48
C ASN A 116 12.80 -6.28 1.19
N MET A 117 12.79 -5.56 0.06
CA MET A 117 12.49 -6.14 -1.25
C MET A 117 13.61 -7.08 -1.76
N MET A 118 14.88 -6.76 -1.51
CA MET A 118 16.02 -7.58 -1.96
C MET A 118 16.20 -8.86 -1.13
N GLN A 119 15.83 -8.83 0.15
CA GLN A 119 15.88 -10.00 1.04
C GLN A 119 14.74 -11.00 0.79
N ASP A 120 13.69 -10.59 0.10
CA ASP A 120 12.72 -11.53 -0.48
C ASP A 120 13.42 -12.35 -1.57
N TYR A 121 13.90 -13.53 -1.17
CA TYR A 121 14.67 -14.44 -2.03
C TYR A 121 13.79 -15.06 -3.13
N VAL A 122 12.51 -15.32 -2.86
CA VAL A 122 11.59 -15.84 -3.86
C VAL A 122 11.44 -14.82 -4.98
N ARG A 123 11.24 -13.54 -4.63
CA ARG A 123 11.21 -12.44 -5.59
C ARG A 123 12.53 -12.31 -6.34
N THR A 124 13.60 -11.94 -5.63
CA THR A 124 14.88 -11.56 -6.23
C THR A 124 15.52 -12.73 -7.01
N GLY A 125 15.46 -13.95 -6.45
CA GLY A 125 15.98 -15.14 -7.10
C GLY A 125 15.17 -15.57 -8.32
N THR A 126 13.85 -15.38 -8.34
CA THR A 126 13.03 -15.70 -9.52
C THR A 126 13.28 -14.73 -10.67
N TYR A 127 13.41 -13.43 -10.38
CA TYR A 127 13.84 -12.45 -11.38
C TYR A 127 15.21 -12.77 -11.98
N GLN A 128 16.19 -13.07 -11.13
CA GLN A 128 17.53 -13.46 -11.59
C GLN A 128 17.47 -14.70 -12.49
N ARG A 129 16.76 -15.75 -12.08
CA ARG A 129 16.60 -16.97 -12.87
C ARG A 129 15.90 -16.69 -14.20
N ALA A 130 14.81 -15.92 -14.20
CA ALA A 130 14.08 -15.56 -15.42
C ALA A 130 14.98 -14.86 -16.44
N ILE A 131 15.80 -13.91 -15.98
CA ILE A 131 16.73 -13.14 -16.83
C ILE A 131 17.90 -14.01 -17.32
N LEU A 132 18.56 -14.75 -16.43
CA LEU A 132 19.74 -15.55 -16.77
C LEU A 132 19.40 -16.79 -17.60
N GLN A 133 18.27 -17.46 -17.34
CA GLN A 133 17.85 -18.63 -18.13
C GLN A 133 17.36 -18.24 -19.52
N ASN A 134 16.88 -17.01 -19.69
CA ASN A 134 16.53 -16.42 -20.97
C ASN A 134 17.61 -15.47 -21.50
N HIS A 135 18.90 -15.76 -21.25
CA HIS A 135 19.99 -14.86 -21.61
C HIS A 135 20.02 -14.45 -23.10
N THR A 136 19.44 -15.22 -24.02
CA THR A 136 19.33 -14.83 -25.45
C THR A 136 18.46 -13.60 -25.68
N ASP A 137 17.52 -13.32 -24.78
CA ASP A 137 16.67 -12.12 -24.80
C ASP A 137 17.40 -10.88 -24.28
N PHE A 138 18.57 -11.05 -23.68
CA PHE A 138 19.36 -9.97 -23.08
C PHE A 138 20.73 -9.79 -23.75
N LYS A 139 21.37 -10.87 -24.22
CA LYS A 139 22.72 -10.83 -24.78
C LYS A 139 22.79 -9.89 -25.98
N ASP A 140 23.71 -8.93 -25.90
CA ASP A 140 23.93 -7.88 -26.89
C ASP A 140 22.72 -6.96 -27.15
N LYS A 141 21.70 -6.99 -26.27
CA LYS A 141 20.48 -6.19 -26.37
C LYS A 141 20.55 -4.88 -25.57
N ILE A 142 19.65 -3.97 -25.91
CA ILE A 142 19.39 -2.74 -25.16
C ILE A 142 18.21 -2.98 -24.22
N VAL A 143 18.38 -2.66 -22.95
CA VAL A 143 17.40 -2.92 -21.88
C VAL A 143 16.94 -1.61 -21.24
N LEU A 144 15.66 -1.49 -20.92
CA LEU A 144 15.13 -0.45 -20.03
C LEU A 144 14.67 -1.10 -18.72
N ASP A 145 15.20 -0.62 -17.59
CA ASP A 145 14.77 -0.99 -16.24
C ASP A 145 13.93 0.15 -15.65
N VAL A 146 12.62 -0.08 -15.47
CA VAL A 146 11.65 0.94 -15.06
C VAL A 146 11.43 0.88 -13.55
N GLY A 147 11.79 1.95 -12.84
CA GLY A 147 11.76 1.98 -11.37
C GLY A 147 12.86 1.09 -10.80
N CYS A 148 14.10 1.32 -11.23
CA CYS A 148 15.19 0.37 -10.98
C CYS A 148 15.58 0.25 -9.50
N GLY A 149 15.14 1.18 -8.62
CA GLY A 149 15.47 1.17 -7.21
C GLY A 149 16.98 1.17 -6.99
N SER A 150 17.50 0.12 -6.34
CA SER A 150 18.95 -0.09 -6.17
C SER A 150 19.70 -0.47 -7.46
N GLY A 151 18.99 -0.76 -8.54
CA GLY A 151 19.54 -1.24 -9.81
C GLY A 151 19.71 -2.75 -9.92
N ILE A 152 19.20 -3.54 -8.95
CA ILE A 152 19.44 -4.99 -8.87
C ILE A 152 19.07 -5.74 -10.16
N LEU A 153 17.95 -5.39 -10.81
CA LEU A 153 17.53 -6.02 -12.07
C LEU A 153 18.43 -5.65 -13.24
N SER A 154 18.88 -4.39 -13.30
CA SER A 154 19.91 -3.94 -14.24
C SER A 154 21.21 -4.73 -14.12
N PHE A 155 21.64 -5.10 -12.90
CA PHE A 155 22.80 -5.97 -12.71
C PHE A 155 22.55 -7.39 -13.25
N PHE A 156 21.36 -7.96 -13.08
CA PHE A 156 21.02 -9.25 -13.67
C PHE A 156 21.00 -9.21 -15.21
N ALA A 157 20.48 -8.14 -15.80
CA ALA A 157 20.55 -7.92 -17.25
C ALA A 157 22.01 -7.82 -17.75
N ALA A 158 22.88 -7.13 -17.00
CA ALA A 158 24.31 -7.05 -17.31
C ALA A 158 25.02 -8.42 -17.18
N GLN A 159 24.62 -9.25 -16.21
CA GLN A 159 25.10 -10.64 -16.06
C GLN A 159 24.66 -11.51 -17.24
N ALA A 160 23.45 -11.32 -17.76
CA ALA A 160 22.94 -12.01 -18.95
C ALA A 160 23.57 -11.51 -20.27
N GLY A 161 24.48 -10.53 -20.21
CA GLY A 161 25.24 -10.04 -21.36
C GLY A 161 24.60 -8.88 -22.11
N ALA A 162 23.70 -8.12 -21.48
CA ALA A 162 23.15 -6.91 -22.10
C ALA A 162 24.24 -5.91 -22.49
N ARG A 163 24.07 -5.32 -23.68
CA ARG A 163 25.00 -4.35 -24.28
C ARG A 163 24.89 -2.99 -23.59
N LYS A 164 23.67 -2.55 -23.34
CA LYS A 164 23.35 -1.27 -22.72
C LYS A 164 22.07 -1.41 -21.90
N ILE A 165 22.06 -0.87 -20.68
CA ILE A 165 20.91 -0.84 -19.79
C ILE A 165 20.65 0.61 -19.38
N TYR A 166 19.44 1.10 -19.61
CA TYR A 166 18.96 2.38 -19.11
C TYR A 166 18.13 2.13 -17.85
N ALA A 167 18.65 2.54 -16.68
CA ALA A 167 18.02 2.31 -15.38
C ALA A 167 17.32 3.58 -14.91
N VAL A 168 15.99 3.65 -15.05
CA VAL A 168 15.21 4.84 -14.70
C VAL A 168 14.68 4.73 -13.28
N GLU A 169 14.95 5.72 -12.44
CA GLU A 169 14.51 5.76 -11.04
C GLU A 169 14.12 7.19 -10.64
N ALA A 170 12.91 7.34 -10.09
CA ALA A 170 12.35 8.66 -9.77
C ALA A 170 12.70 9.16 -8.37
N SER A 171 12.97 8.26 -7.43
CA SER A 171 13.37 8.60 -6.07
C SER A 171 14.86 8.96 -5.96
N THR A 172 15.27 9.40 -4.77
CA THR A 172 16.70 9.62 -4.46
C THR A 172 17.53 8.34 -4.51
N MET A 173 16.91 7.16 -4.59
CA MET A 173 17.61 5.88 -4.72
C MET A 173 18.47 5.79 -5.99
N ALA A 174 18.14 6.56 -7.03
CA ALA A 174 18.96 6.69 -8.23
C ALA A 174 20.44 7.03 -7.91
N GLN A 175 20.68 7.84 -6.88
CA GLN A 175 22.04 8.19 -6.45
C GLN A 175 22.79 6.97 -5.89
N HIS A 176 22.10 6.10 -5.14
CA HIS A 176 22.68 4.87 -4.61
C HIS A 176 22.89 3.82 -5.72
N ALA A 177 21.96 3.71 -6.67
CA ALA A 177 22.15 2.87 -7.86
C ALA A 177 23.40 3.28 -8.64
N GLU A 178 23.61 4.57 -8.87
CA GLU A 178 24.80 5.10 -9.54
C GLU A 178 26.11 4.76 -8.79
N VAL A 179 26.09 4.80 -7.46
CA VAL A 179 27.23 4.36 -6.63
C VAL A 179 27.52 2.87 -6.85
N LEU A 180 26.49 2.02 -6.86
CA LEU A 180 26.64 0.58 -7.11
C LEU A 180 27.14 0.28 -8.52
N VAL A 181 26.67 1.02 -9.52
CA VAL A 181 27.13 0.86 -10.92
C VAL A 181 28.62 1.15 -11.02
N LYS A 182 29.09 2.23 -10.38
CA LYS A 182 30.52 2.59 -10.32
C LYS A 182 31.35 1.55 -9.58
N SER A 183 30.92 1.14 -8.39
CA SER A 183 31.68 0.18 -7.57
C SER A 183 31.80 -1.20 -8.22
N ASN A 184 30.85 -1.57 -9.08
CA ASN A 184 30.86 -2.84 -9.82
C ASN A 184 31.48 -2.73 -11.22
N ASN A 185 32.09 -1.59 -11.57
CA ASN A 185 32.74 -1.35 -12.87
C ASN A 185 31.83 -1.60 -14.08
N LEU A 186 30.58 -1.12 -14.02
CA LEU A 186 29.58 -1.28 -15.09
C LEU A 186 29.12 0.05 -15.71
N THR A 187 29.86 1.13 -15.52
CA THR A 187 29.51 2.47 -16.03
C THR A 187 29.45 2.55 -17.56
N ASP A 188 30.12 1.64 -18.25
CA ASP A 188 30.07 1.51 -19.72
C ASP A 188 28.77 0.85 -20.21
N ARG A 189 28.13 0.04 -19.36
CA ARG A 189 26.93 -0.75 -19.71
C ARG A 189 25.64 -0.26 -19.06
N ILE A 190 25.66 0.18 -17.81
CA ILE A 190 24.47 0.66 -17.09
C ILE A 190 24.52 2.19 -17.00
N VAL A 191 23.45 2.84 -17.44
CA VAL A 191 23.27 4.29 -17.35
C VAL A 191 22.07 4.57 -16.45
N VAL A 192 22.30 5.15 -15.27
CA VAL A 192 21.23 5.54 -14.36
C VAL A 192 20.67 6.89 -14.79
N ILE A 193 19.34 6.95 -14.97
CA ILE A 193 18.62 8.15 -15.39
C ILE A 193 17.65 8.54 -14.27
N PRO A 194 17.96 9.59 -13.48
CA PRO A 194 17.07 10.04 -12.42
C PRO A 194 15.84 10.73 -13.02
N GLY A 195 14.64 10.29 -12.65
CA GLY A 195 13.38 10.88 -13.07
C GLY A 195 12.27 9.85 -13.29
N LYS A 196 11.07 10.34 -13.60
CA LYS A 196 9.92 9.48 -13.93
C LYS A 196 9.99 9.04 -15.38
N VAL A 197 9.62 7.79 -15.68
CA VAL A 197 9.65 7.25 -17.04
C VAL A 197 8.74 8.02 -18.01
N GLU A 198 7.70 8.66 -17.48
CA GLU A 198 6.80 9.56 -18.22
C GLU A 198 7.48 10.87 -18.65
N GLU A 199 8.55 11.29 -17.97
CA GLU A 199 9.17 12.63 -18.07
C GLU A 199 10.58 12.60 -18.68
N VAL A 200 11.32 11.50 -18.50
CA VAL A 200 12.69 11.36 -19.04
C VAL A 200 12.68 11.11 -20.55
N SER A 201 13.85 11.26 -21.18
CA SER A 201 14.07 10.91 -22.59
C SER A 201 15.19 9.87 -22.72
N LEU A 202 14.96 8.82 -23.52
CA LEU A 202 15.99 7.85 -23.86
C LEU A 202 16.58 8.17 -25.24
N PRO A 203 17.88 7.89 -25.46
CA PRO A 203 18.55 8.19 -26.73
C PRO A 203 18.23 7.20 -27.86
N GLU A 204 17.72 6.01 -27.55
CA GLU A 204 17.40 4.95 -28.52
C GLU A 204 16.27 4.04 -28.01
N GLN A 205 15.59 3.33 -28.93
CA GLN A 205 14.58 2.33 -28.57
C GLN A 205 15.25 1.07 -27.99
N VAL A 206 14.55 0.39 -27.07
CA VAL A 206 15.05 -0.79 -26.35
C VAL A 206 14.46 -2.09 -26.90
N ASP A 207 15.19 -3.20 -26.73
CA ASP A 207 14.76 -4.54 -27.14
C ASP A 207 13.85 -5.20 -26.08
N ILE A 208 14.08 -4.90 -24.81
CA ILE A 208 13.32 -5.48 -23.69
C ILE A 208 13.15 -4.46 -22.56
N ILE A 209 11.96 -4.42 -21.97
CA ILE A 209 11.71 -3.69 -20.72
C ILE A 209 11.67 -4.69 -19.57
N ILE A 210 12.40 -4.41 -18.49
CA ILE A 210 12.30 -5.10 -17.22
C ILE A 210 11.75 -4.14 -16.16
N SER A 211 10.95 -4.67 -15.25
CA SER A 211 10.47 -3.93 -14.08
C SER A 211 9.97 -4.90 -13.01
N GLU A 212 9.88 -4.40 -11.79
CA GLU A 212 9.07 -5.00 -10.73
C GLU A 212 7.98 -4.00 -10.33
N PRO A 213 6.84 -3.98 -11.06
CA PRO A 213 5.77 -3.01 -10.85
C PRO A 213 4.60 -3.55 -10.02
N MET A 214 4.75 -4.70 -9.34
CA MET A 214 3.64 -5.39 -8.70
C MET A 214 3.41 -4.89 -7.29
N GLY A 215 2.21 -4.36 -7.02
CA GLY A 215 1.74 -4.07 -5.67
C GLY A 215 0.86 -5.18 -5.09
N TYR A 216 0.28 -4.94 -3.92
CA TYR A 216 -0.82 -5.76 -3.41
C TYR A 216 -1.92 -5.94 -4.46
N MET A 217 -2.49 -7.15 -4.53
CA MET A 217 -3.47 -7.53 -5.56
C MET A 217 -3.00 -7.23 -7.00
N LEU A 218 -1.69 -7.30 -7.27
CA LEU A 218 -1.01 -6.93 -8.52
C LEU A 218 -1.05 -5.43 -8.86
N PHE A 219 -2.19 -4.76 -8.67
CA PHE A 219 -2.47 -3.43 -9.20
C PHE A 219 -2.14 -2.27 -8.25
N ASN A 220 -2.03 -2.49 -6.93
CA ASN A 220 -1.76 -1.40 -5.99
C ASN A 220 -0.51 -0.61 -6.38
N GLU A 221 -0.42 0.65 -5.94
CA GLU A 221 0.64 1.61 -6.32
C GLU A 221 0.53 2.18 -7.73
N ARG A 222 -0.28 1.56 -8.61
CA ARG A 222 -0.50 2.00 -9.99
C ARG A 222 0.82 2.12 -10.79
N MET A 223 1.83 1.32 -10.43
CA MET A 223 3.13 1.29 -11.10
C MET A 223 3.08 0.55 -12.44
N LEU A 224 2.14 -0.40 -12.60
CA LEU A 224 1.85 -1.04 -13.89
C LEU A 224 1.54 -0.03 -15.00
N GLU A 225 0.97 1.12 -14.67
CA GLU A 225 0.70 2.18 -15.64
C GLU A 225 2.01 2.78 -16.18
N SER A 226 2.98 3.06 -15.31
CA SER A 226 4.32 3.52 -15.72
C SER A 226 5.06 2.44 -16.51
N TYR A 227 4.87 1.17 -16.16
CA TYR A 227 5.43 0.04 -16.91
C TYR A 227 4.85 -0.07 -18.33
N LEU A 228 3.53 0.07 -18.48
CA LEU A 228 2.88 0.12 -19.79
C LEU A 228 3.24 1.38 -20.58
N HIS A 229 3.38 2.53 -19.91
CA HIS A 229 3.83 3.79 -20.53
C HIS A 229 5.21 3.66 -21.17
N ALA A 230 6.11 2.92 -20.50
CA ALA A 230 7.47 2.71 -20.96
C ALA A 230 7.55 2.01 -22.33
N LYS A 231 6.47 1.34 -22.78
CA LYS A 231 6.39 0.74 -24.13
C LYS A 231 6.60 1.74 -25.26
N LYS A 232 6.45 3.04 -25.03
CA LYS A 232 6.85 4.08 -26.00
C LYS A 232 8.32 3.93 -26.45
N TYR A 233 9.19 3.39 -25.59
CA TYR A 233 10.60 3.11 -25.89
C TYR A 233 10.85 1.71 -26.43
N LEU A 234 9.85 0.82 -26.42
CA LEU A 234 10.01 -0.56 -26.85
C LEU A 234 10.02 -0.64 -28.39
N LYS A 235 10.91 -1.45 -28.95
CA LYS A 235 10.86 -1.81 -30.37
C LYS A 235 9.57 -2.60 -30.68
N PRO A 236 9.05 -2.57 -31.93
CA PRO A 236 7.82 -3.31 -32.28
C PRO A 236 7.86 -4.82 -31.98
N SER A 237 9.04 -5.44 -32.06
CA SER A 237 9.26 -6.85 -31.72
C SER A 237 9.92 -7.03 -30.34
N GLY A 238 9.87 -6.00 -29.49
CA GLY A 238 10.48 -6.04 -28.17
C GLY A 238 9.65 -6.84 -27.18
N ASN A 239 10.28 -7.26 -26.09
CA ASN A 239 9.64 -8.06 -25.04
C ASN A 239 9.51 -7.29 -23.71
N MET A 240 8.75 -7.85 -22.77
CA MET A 240 8.49 -7.26 -21.46
C MET A 240 8.61 -8.34 -20.38
N PHE A 241 9.37 -8.05 -19.33
CA PHE A 241 9.64 -8.93 -18.20
C PHE A 241 9.25 -8.23 -16.88
N PRO A 242 8.11 -8.60 -16.24
CA PRO A 242 7.18 -9.69 -16.61
C PRO A 242 6.34 -9.40 -17.86
N THR A 243 5.85 -10.46 -18.51
CA THR A 243 5.10 -10.40 -19.78
C THR A 243 3.59 -10.41 -19.55
N ILE A 244 3.13 -11.25 -18.61
CA ILE A 244 1.73 -11.33 -18.21
C ILE A 244 1.61 -11.33 -16.68
N GLY A 245 0.47 -10.87 -16.17
CA GLY A 245 0.08 -10.98 -14.77
C GLY A 245 -1.31 -11.61 -14.63
N ASP A 246 -1.40 -12.65 -13.81
CA ASP A 246 -2.62 -13.38 -13.49
C ASP A 246 -3.07 -13.01 -12.08
N VAL A 247 -4.26 -12.42 -11.93
CA VAL A 247 -4.90 -12.21 -10.63
C VAL A 247 -5.87 -13.35 -10.38
N HIS A 248 -5.73 -13.97 -9.23
CA HIS A 248 -6.59 -15.05 -8.76
C HIS A 248 -7.52 -14.55 -7.66
N LEU A 249 -8.75 -15.03 -7.67
CA LEU A 249 -9.77 -14.72 -6.68
C LEU A 249 -10.45 -16.03 -6.27
N ALA A 250 -10.66 -16.26 -4.97
CA ALA A 250 -11.41 -17.40 -4.47
C ALA A 250 -12.25 -17.04 -3.23
N PRO A 251 -13.47 -17.58 -3.08
CA PRO A 251 -14.27 -17.39 -1.87
C PRO A 251 -13.62 -18.13 -0.69
N PHE A 252 -13.62 -17.53 0.50
CA PHE A 252 -13.10 -18.14 1.71
C PHE A 252 -14.08 -18.09 2.88
N THR A 253 -13.86 -18.97 3.86
CA THR A 253 -14.51 -18.94 5.18
C THR A 253 -13.48 -18.70 6.28
N ASP A 254 -13.65 -17.65 7.08
CA ASP A 254 -12.82 -17.34 8.24
C ASP A 254 -13.63 -16.51 9.25
N GLU A 255 -14.29 -17.23 10.15
CA GLU A 255 -15.14 -16.64 11.18
C GLU A 255 -14.33 -15.78 12.17
N GLN A 256 -13.09 -16.19 12.48
CA GLN A 256 -12.24 -15.46 13.43
C GLN A 256 -11.86 -14.10 12.86
N LEU A 257 -11.43 -14.04 11.60
CA LEU A 257 -11.14 -12.78 10.92
C LEU A 257 -12.36 -11.86 10.87
N TYR A 258 -13.53 -12.42 10.55
CA TYR A 258 -14.77 -11.65 10.46
C TYR A 258 -15.17 -11.06 11.82
N MET A 259 -15.13 -11.87 12.88
CA MET A 259 -15.46 -11.45 14.25
C MET A 259 -14.43 -10.49 14.85
N GLU A 260 -13.17 -10.55 14.42
CA GLU A 260 -12.13 -9.59 14.81
C GLU A 260 -12.53 -8.15 14.45
N GLN A 261 -13.16 -7.94 13.29
CA GLN A 261 -13.60 -6.60 12.87
C GLN A 261 -14.69 -6.04 13.78
N PHE A 262 -15.67 -6.87 14.15
CA PHE A 262 -16.69 -6.47 15.13
C PHE A 262 -16.10 -6.24 16.51
N THR A 263 -15.13 -7.05 16.92
CA THR A 263 -14.46 -6.89 18.22
C THR A 263 -13.74 -5.53 18.31
N LYS A 264 -13.03 -5.13 17.26
CA LYS A 264 -12.43 -3.78 17.15
C LYS A 264 -13.49 -2.68 17.16
N ALA A 265 -14.54 -2.83 16.35
CA ALA A 265 -15.63 -1.85 16.28
C ALA A 265 -16.39 -1.70 17.60
N ASN A 266 -16.49 -2.77 18.40
CA ASN A 266 -17.17 -2.76 19.68
C ASN A 266 -16.44 -1.92 20.74
N PHE A 267 -15.18 -1.51 20.50
CA PHE A 267 -14.58 -0.42 21.27
C PHE A 267 -15.48 0.82 21.27
N TRP A 268 -16.13 1.15 20.16
CA TRP A 268 -17.02 2.32 20.09
C TRP A 268 -18.38 2.06 20.74
N TYR A 269 -18.74 0.81 21.03
CA TYR A 269 -20.03 0.45 21.61
C TYR A 269 -20.02 0.55 23.14
N GLN A 270 -19.57 1.69 23.65
CA GLN A 270 -19.47 1.96 25.08
C GLN A 270 -20.28 3.21 25.44
N PRO A 271 -21.27 3.09 26.34
CA PRO A 271 -22.15 4.20 26.70
C PRO A 271 -21.49 5.21 27.66
N SER A 272 -20.28 4.94 28.16
CA SER A 272 -19.59 5.81 29.11
C SER A 272 -18.05 5.64 29.06
N PHE A 273 -17.45 5.90 27.90
CA PHE A 273 -15.99 6.02 27.79
C PHE A 273 -15.53 7.29 28.47
N HIS A 274 -14.95 7.18 29.67
CA HIS A 274 -14.60 8.34 30.49
C HIS A 274 -15.76 9.36 30.65
N GLY A 275 -17.00 8.85 30.75
CA GLY A 275 -18.21 9.68 30.87
C GLY A 275 -18.86 10.14 29.56
N VAL A 276 -18.35 9.68 28.40
CA VAL A 276 -18.89 10.03 27.07
C VAL A 276 -19.44 8.78 26.38
N ASP A 277 -20.65 8.87 25.82
CA ASP A 277 -21.24 7.80 25.00
C ASP A 277 -20.65 7.84 23.58
N LEU A 278 -19.95 6.77 23.19
CA LEU A 278 -19.34 6.61 21.87
C LEU A 278 -20.22 5.81 20.89
N SER A 279 -21.30 5.18 21.38
CA SER A 279 -22.05 4.13 20.67
C SER A 279 -22.62 4.58 19.33
N ALA A 280 -22.92 5.88 19.18
CA ALA A 280 -23.37 6.49 17.93
C ALA A 280 -22.38 6.30 16.76
N LEU A 281 -21.08 6.15 17.04
CA LEU A 281 -20.04 5.96 16.01
C LEU A 281 -19.75 4.50 15.68
N ARG A 282 -20.37 3.53 16.39
CA ARG A 282 -20.12 2.10 16.15
C ARG A 282 -20.42 1.67 14.72
N GLY A 283 -21.48 2.20 14.10
CA GLY A 283 -21.81 1.90 12.71
C GLY A 283 -20.74 2.37 11.72
N ALA A 284 -20.24 3.60 11.91
CA ALA A 284 -19.15 4.16 11.10
C ALA A 284 -17.84 3.39 11.29
N ALA A 285 -17.53 2.98 12.52
CA ALA A 285 -16.35 2.16 12.80
C ALA A 285 -16.43 0.77 12.14
N VAL A 286 -17.59 0.10 12.18
CA VAL A 286 -17.79 -1.17 11.45
C VAL A 286 -17.54 -0.96 9.96
N ASP A 287 -18.14 0.06 9.34
CA ASP A 287 -17.92 0.34 7.92
C ASP A 287 -16.42 0.55 7.64
N GLU A 288 -15.74 1.40 8.43
CA GLU A 288 -14.31 1.67 8.26
C GLU A 288 -13.45 0.40 8.31
N TYR A 289 -13.62 -0.47 9.31
CA TYR A 289 -12.85 -1.71 9.41
C TYR A 289 -13.12 -2.68 8.26
N PHE A 290 -14.37 -2.80 7.83
CA PHE A 290 -14.74 -3.68 6.70
C PHE A 290 -14.25 -3.13 5.35
N ARG A 291 -13.96 -1.82 5.24
CA ARG A 291 -13.37 -1.21 4.04
C ARG A 291 -11.86 -1.47 3.89
N GLN A 292 -11.19 -2.05 4.90
CA GLN A 292 -9.77 -2.34 4.84
C GLN A 292 -9.52 -3.74 4.25
N PRO A 293 -8.83 -3.88 3.11
CA PRO A 293 -8.33 -5.17 2.67
C PRO A 293 -7.31 -5.71 3.69
N VAL A 294 -7.41 -6.99 4.03
CA VAL A 294 -6.54 -7.62 5.02
C VAL A 294 -5.34 -8.24 4.31
N VAL A 295 -4.14 -7.83 4.69
CA VAL A 295 -2.87 -8.37 4.15
C VAL A 295 -2.27 -9.34 5.16
N ASP A 296 -2.33 -10.63 4.83
CA ASP A 296 -1.71 -11.72 5.56
C ASP A 296 -1.67 -13.00 4.71
N THR A 297 -1.28 -14.12 5.34
CA THR A 297 -1.35 -15.44 4.71
C THR A 297 -2.31 -16.34 5.48
N PHE A 298 -2.80 -17.38 4.82
CA PHE A 298 -3.85 -18.25 5.35
C PHE A 298 -3.68 -19.70 4.88
N ASP A 299 -4.29 -20.64 5.60
CA ASP A 299 -4.31 -22.04 5.19
C ASP A 299 -5.26 -22.25 4.00
N ILE A 300 -4.80 -22.89 2.93
CA ILE A 300 -5.58 -23.08 1.69
C ILE A 300 -6.92 -23.80 1.91
N ARG A 301 -7.09 -24.54 3.01
CA ARG A 301 -8.34 -25.25 3.33
C ARG A 301 -9.49 -24.30 3.66
N ILE A 302 -9.23 -23.02 3.92
CA ILE A 302 -10.29 -22.01 4.07
C ILE A 302 -10.98 -21.68 2.74
N LEU A 303 -10.36 -22.02 1.60
CA LEU A 303 -10.91 -21.74 0.28
C LEU A 303 -12.09 -22.67 -0.03
N MET A 304 -13.21 -22.09 -0.43
CA MET A 304 -14.48 -22.81 -0.61
C MET A 304 -14.76 -23.21 -2.06
N ALA A 305 -13.97 -22.70 -3.01
CA ALA A 305 -14.06 -23.03 -4.42
C ALA A 305 -12.69 -22.88 -5.10
N LYS A 306 -12.55 -23.44 -6.31
CA LYS A 306 -11.39 -23.19 -7.18
C LYS A 306 -11.35 -21.71 -7.56
N SER A 307 -10.14 -21.13 -7.60
CA SER A 307 -9.96 -19.74 -7.98
C SER A 307 -10.39 -19.45 -9.42
N VAL A 308 -10.97 -18.27 -9.64
CA VAL A 308 -11.14 -17.65 -10.95
C VAL A 308 -9.89 -16.82 -11.24
N LYS A 309 -9.50 -16.74 -12.51
CA LYS A 309 -8.29 -16.07 -12.98
C LYS A 309 -8.63 -14.93 -13.93
N TYR A 310 -7.98 -13.79 -13.75
CA TYR A 310 -8.02 -12.63 -14.64
C TYR A 310 -6.60 -12.29 -15.11
N THR A 311 -6.38 -12.30 -16.42
CA THR A 311 -5.04 -12.12 -17.00
C THR A 311 -4.90 -10.76 -17.65
N VAL A 312 -3.81 -10.06 -17.33
CA VAL A 312 -3.36 -8.85 -18.05
C VAL A 312 -2.11 -9.20 -18.84
N ASN A 313 -2.18 -9.07 -20.17
CA ASN A 313 -1.02 -9.19 -21.03
C ASN A 313 -0.35 -7.83 -21.19
N PHE A 314 0.84 -7.63 -20.62
CA PHE A 314 1.50 -6.33 -20.59
C PHE A 314 2.02 -5.90 -21.97
N LEU A 315 2.30 -6.84 -22.88
CA LEU A 315 2.66 -6.52 -24.26
C LEU A 315 1.50 -5.84 -25.00
N GLU A 316 0.27 -6.27 -24.74
CA GLU A 316 -0.93 -5.82 -25.46
C GLU A 316 -1.67 -4.68 -24.74
N ALA A 317 -1.71 -4.72 -23.40
CA ALA A 317 -2.48 -3.79 -22.58
C ALA A 317 -1.98 -2.35 -22.71
N LYS A 318 -2.88 -1.38 -22.65
CA LYS A 318 -2.59 0.05 -22.65
C LYS A 318 -2.76 0.62 -21.25
N GLU A 319 -2.11 1.76 -20.96
CA GLU A 319 -2.31 2.48 -19.69
C GLU A 319 -3.81 2.70 -19.39
N GLY A 320 -4.55 3.05 -20.45
CA GLY A 320 -6.01 3.27 -20.45
C GLY A 320 -6.86 2.09 -19.96
N ASP A 321 -6.33 0.87 -20.10
CA ASP A 321 -7.03 -0.37 -19.72
C ASP A 321 -7.00 -0.57 -18.20
N LEU A 322 -6.00 0.00 -17.53
CA LEU A 322 -5.86 -0.02 -16.06
C LEU A 322 -6.51 1.19 -15.39
N HIS A 323 -6.77 2.26 -16.15
CA HIS A 323 -7.52 3.46 -15.77
C HIS A 323 -7.74 4.34 -17.01
N ARG A 324 -8.94 4.89 -17.30
CA ARG A 324 -9.07 5.88 -18.39
C ARG A 324 -9.16 7.31 -17.90
N TYR A 325 -8.26 8.14 -18.44
CA TYR A 325 -8.34 9.59 -18.49
C TYR A 325 -9.23 10.08 -19.64
N TRP A 326 -9.98 11.16 -19.38
CA TRP A 326 -10.73 11.92 -20.39
C TRP A 326 -9.75 12.76 -21.24
N HIS A 327 -9.55 12.43 -22.51
CA HIS A 327 -8.98 13.38 -23.46
C HIS A 327 -10.02 14.47 -23.76
N ARG A 328 -9.86 15.64 -23.13
CA ARG A 328 -10.38 16.87 -23.72
C ARG A 328 -9.28 17.33 -24.67
N HIS A 329 -9.47 17.22 -25.99
CA HIS A 329 -8.53 17.80 -26.95
C HIS A 329 -8.32 19.29 -26.60
N PRO A 330 -7.09 19.77 -26.37
CA PRO A 330 -6.84 21.19 -26.41
C PRO A 330 -6.82 21.59 -27.89
N ILE A 331 -7.93 22.15 -28.35
CA ILE A 331 -7.85 23.10 -29.46
C ILE A 331 -7.00 24.23 -28.89
N LEU A 332 -5.75 24.36 -29.32
CA LEU A 332 -4.91 25.52 -29.03
C LEU A 332 -5.45 26.71 -29.83
N PRO A 333 -5.85 27.83 -29.20
CA PRO A 333 -5.60 29.15 -29.76
C PRO A 333 -4.24 29.64 -29.23
N GLY A 334 -3.51 30.33 -30.09
CA GLY A 334 -2.14 30.76 -29.86
C GLY A 334 -1.91 31.60 -28.59
N LEU A 335 -0.63 31.58 -28.20
CA LEU A 335 0.02 32.38 -27.17
C LEU A 335 -0.57 33.77 -26.94
N ALA A 336 -0.86 34.08 -25.68
CA ALA A 336 -0.78 35.43 -25.14
C ALA A 336 -0.12 35.39 -23.75
N HIS A 337 0.87 36.26 -23.53
CA HIS A 337 1.49 36.49 -22.23
C HIS A 337 0.41 36.87 -21.19
N ALA A 338 0.09 35.96 -20.27
CA ALA A 338 -0.84 36.24 -19.19
C ALA A 338 -0.11 36.92 -18.02
N ALA A 339 -0.15 38.25 -17.96
CA ALA A 339 0.07 38.97 -16.72
C ALA A 339 -1.26 39.05 -15.97
N VAL A 340 -1.30 38.61 -14.71
CA VAL A 340 -2.48 38.80 -13.86
C VAL A 340 -2.34 40.12 -13.12
N GLN A 341 -3.33 40.99 -13.33
CA GLN A 341 -3.41 42.28 -12.68
C GLN A 341 -4.26 42.14 -11.42
N LEU A 342 -3.65 42.40 -10.25
CA LEU A 342 -4.33 42.34 -8.97
C LEU A 342 -4.79 43.74 -8.59
N GLU A 343 -6.09 43.91 -8.40
CA GLU A 343 -6.69 45.14 -7.88
C GLU A 343 -7.28 44.91 -6.50
N PHE A 344 -6.92 45.80 -5.58
CA PHE A 344 -7.42 45.78 -4.21
C PHE A 344 -8.16 47.09 -3.93
N SER A 345 -9.48 46.99 -3.74
CA SER A 345 -10.34 48.12 -3.37
C SER A 345 -10.61 48.13 -1.86
N ALA A 346 -10.81 49.33 -1.31
CA ALA A 346 -11.23 49.52 0.08
C ALA A 346 -12.61 50.20 0.14
N PRO A 347 -13.54 49.72 0.99
CA PRO A 347 -14.73 50.50 1.31
C PRO A 347 -14.35 51.75 2.12
N GLY A 348 -14.99 52.88 1.84
CA GLY A 348 -14.60 54.22 2.29
C GLY A 348 -14.55 54.44 3.82
N GLN A 349 -13.49 55.15 4.25
CA GLN A 349 -13.27 56.04 5.43
C GLN A 349 -13.84 55.62 6.83
N VAL A 350 -13.16 55.63 8.00
CA VAL A 350 -11.94 56.27 8.55
C VAL A 350 -11.42 55.41 9.75
N GLY A 351 -10.11 55.31 9.96
CA GLY A 351 -9.51 54.87 11.24
C GLY A 351 -8.17 54.13 11.12
N ARG A 352 -7.17 54.48 11.94
CA ARG A 352 -5.89 53.75 12.02
C ARG A 352 -6.12 52.35 12.60
N GLY A 353 -6.27 51.36 11.73
CA GLY A 353 -6.43 49.95 12.07
C GLY A 353 -6.40 49.11 10.80
N THR A 354 -5.93 47.87 10.91
CA THR A 354 -5.73 46.88 9.85
C THR A 354 -6.86 46.91 8.80
N ARG A 355 -6.52 47.12 7.53
CA ARG A 355 -7.49 47.18 6.42
C ARG A 355 -7.71 45.78 5.82
N THR A 356 -8.97 45.35 5.76
CA THR A 356 -9.40 44.16 5.01
C THR A 356 -9.62 44.55 3.55
N LEU A 357 -8.97 43.85 2.62
CA LEU A 357 -9.08 44.08 1.18
C LEU A 357 -9.88 42.95 0.53
N HIS A 358 -10.84 43.30 -0.34
CA HIS A 358 -11.56 42.34 -1.17
C HIS A 358 -10.87 42.23 -2.54
N LEU A 359 -10.67 40.99 -3.01
CA LEU A 359 -10.07 40.71 -4.32
C LEU A 359 -11.19 40.65 -5.38
N ALA A 360 -11.21 41.60 -6.31
CA ALA A 360 -12.05 41.52 -7.50
C ALA A 360 -11.22 40.99 -8.68
N THR A 361 -11.61 39.86 -9.26
CA THR A 361 -10.98 39.30 -10.46
C THR A 361 -11.87 39.55 -11.67
N HIS A 362 -11.47 40.43 -12.58
CA HIS A 362 -12.14 40.57 -13.88
C HIS A 362 -11.50 39.65 -14.92
N PHE A 363 -12.26 38.65 -15.38
CA PHE A 363 -12.00 37.92 -16.62
C PHE A 363 -12.99 38.44 -17.68
N SER A 364 -12.49 38.84 -18.86
CA SER A 364 -13.34 39.22 -19.99
C SER A 364 -13.40 38.06 -21.00
N PRO A 365 -14.54 37.36 -21.16
CA PRO A 365 -14.72 36.36 -22.20
C PRO A 365 -15.39 36.98 -23.45
N SER A 366 -14.79 36.83 -24.62
CA SER A 366 -15.43 37.13 -25.90
C SER A 366 -16.18 35.90 -26.45
N SER A 367 -17.51 36.08 -26.58
CA SER A 367 -18.54 35.35 -27.35
C SER A 367 -19.06 33.96 -26.91
N PRO A 368 -20.36 33.64 -27.13
CA PRO A 368 -21.00 32.41 -26.69
C PRO A 368 -21.10 31.37 -27.82
N PHE A 369 -20.74 30.12 -27.54
CA PHE A 369 -21.08 28.98 -28.41
C PHE A 369 -21.71 27.86 -27.59
N GLY A 370 -22.82 27.34 -28.10
CA GLY A 370 -23.71 26.41 -27.43
C GLY A 370 -23.10 25.04 -27.15
N PHE A 371 -23.55 24.43 -26.05
CA PHE A 371 -23.23 23.06 -25.68
C PHE A 371 -24.19 22.08 -26.37
N PRO A 372 -23.71 21.06 -27.09
CA PRO A 372 -24.51 19.87 -27.33
C PRO A 372 -24.44 18.95 -26.10
N SER A 373 -25.61 18.43 -25.73
CA SER A 373 -25.81 17.34 -24.79
C SER A 373 -25.01 16.10 -25.19
N ASN A 374 -24.01 15.72 -24.41
CA ASN A 374 -23.30 14.45 -24.57
C ASN A 374 -23.48 13.59 -23.32
N HIS A 375 -24.06 12.41 -23.54
CA HIS A 375 -24.13 11.29 -22.61
C HIS A 375 -22.80 11.11 -21.87
N CYS A 376 -22.84 11.07 -20.53
CA CYS A 376 -21.71 10.64 -19.70
C CYS A 376 -21.31 9.20 -20.07
N PRO A 377 -20.11 8.95 -20.63
CA PRO A 377 -19.61 7.59 -20.76
C PRO A 377 -19.12 7.13 -19.38
N LEU A 378 -19.50 5.92 -18.99
CA LEU A 378 -19.12 5.31 -17.70
C LEU A 378 -17.59 5.22 -17.55
N PRO A 379 -17.04 5.28 -16.32
CA PRO A 379 -15.59 5.14 -16.10
C PRO A 379 -15.14 3.75 -16.59
N SER A 380 -14.02 3.66 -17.31
CA SER A 380 -13.39 2.36 -17.55
C SER A 380 -12.67 1.91 -16.27
N ARG A 381 -12.81 0.62 -15.98
CA ARG A 381 -12.55 0.00 -14.68
C ARG A 381 -12.04 -1.40 -14.96
N ILE A 382 -11.14 -1.92 -14.13
CA ILE A 382 -10.76 -3.33 -14.22
C ILE A 382 -11.96 -4.11 -13.69
N GLU A 383 -12.68 -4.76 -14.60
CA GLU A 383 -13.87 -5.55 -14.29
C GLU A 383 -13.53 -7.04 -14.36
N ILE A 384 -13.64 -7.70 -13.21
CA ILE A 384 -13.38 -9.13 -13.07
C ILE A 384 -14.70 -9.82 -12.72
N PRO A 385 -15.47 -10.30 -13.73
CA PRO A 385 -16.61 -11.15 -13.46
C PRO A 385 -16.13 -12.50 -12.94
N PHE A 386 -16.84 -13.05 -11.96
CA PHE A 386 -16.54 -14.36 -11.41
C PHE A 386 -17.79 -15.22 -11.27
N LYS A 387 -17.60 -16.52 -11.37
CA LYS A 387 -18.60 -17.54 -11.11
C LYS A 387 -17.92 -18.74 -10.48
N PHE A 388 -18.13 -18.94 -9.19
CA PHE A 388 -17.54 -20.01 -8.41
C PHE A 388 -18.51 -21.16 -8.25
N HIS A 389 -18.05 -22.38 -8.52
CA HIS A 389 -18.76 -23.60 -8.14
C HIS A 389 -18.29 -24.04 -6.76
N MET A 390 -19.19 -23.98 -5.77
CA MET A 390 -18.84 -24.19 -4.37
C MET A 390 -18.50 -25.66 -4.12
N LEU A 391 -17.32 -25.92 -3.57
CA LEU A 391 -16.84 -27.26 -3.21
C LEU A 391 -17.25 -27.65 -1.79
N HIS A 392 -17.42 -26.64 -0.92
CA HIS A 392 -17.75 -26.81 0.49
C HIS A 392 -19.00 -26.00 0.85
N SER A 393 -19.80 -26.53 1.77
CA SER A 393 -20.93 -25.81 2.38
C SER A 393 -20.43 -24.95 3.55
N GLY A 394 -20.92 -23.72 3.68
CA GLY A 394 -20.57 -22.85 4.81
C GLY A 394 -20.89 -21.38 4.57
N LEU A 395 -20.41 -20.53 5.48
CA LEU A 395 -20.47 -19.09 5.35
C LEU A 395 -19.26 -18.60 4.55
N VAL A 396 -19.53 -17.94 3.41
CA VAL A 396 -18.54 -17.22 2.63
C VAL A 396 -18.36 -15.84 3.26
N HIS A 397 -17.21 -15.60 3.90
CA HIS A 397 -16.92 -14.33 4.56
C HIS A 397 -16.32 -13.29 3.64
N GLY A 398 -15.78 -13.68 2.49
CA GLY A 398 -15.16 -12.75 1.55
C GLY A 398 -14.49 -13.42 0.36
N LEU A 399 -13.70 -12.64 -0.38
CA LEU A 399 -12.84 -13.11 -1.47
C LEU A 399 -11.36 -12.93 -1.09
N ALA A 400 -10.57 -13.98 -1.30
CA ALA A 400 -9.12 -13.97 -1.19
C ALA A 400 -8.49 -13.75 -2.56
N PHE A 401 -7.40 -13.00 -2.58
CA PHE A 401 -6.69 -12.57 -3.77
C PHE A 401 -5.20 -12.88 -3.66
N TRP A 402 -4.63 -13.34 -4.76
CA TRP A 402 -3.19 -13.45 -4.98
C TRP A 402 -2.92 -13.24 -6.47
N PHE A 403 -1.65 -13.15 -6.84
CA PHE A 403 -1.26 -13.00 -8.23
C PHE A 403 -0.02 -13.81 -8.60
N ASP A 404 0.06 -14.14 -9.88
CA ASP A 404 1.23 -14.74 -10.49
C ASP A 404 1.67 -13.85 -11.65
N VAL A 405 2.98 -13.75 -11.89
CA VAL A 405 3.51 -13.12 -13.09
C VAL A 405 4.41 -14.09 -13.84
N ALA A 406 4.32 -14.06 -15.17
CA ALA A 406 5.12 -14.90 -16.03
C ALA A 406 6.11 -14.07 -16.85
N PHE A 407 7.35 -14.53 -16.89
CA PHE A 407 8.42 -14.03 -17.74
C PHE A 407 8.51 -14.95 -18.96
N ILE A 408 7.85 -14.57 -20.05
CA ILE A 408 7.78 -15.39 -21.28
C ILE A 408 8.98 -15.03 -22.16
N GLY A 409 10.10 -15.72 -21.95
CA GLY A 409 11.30 -15.58 -22.76
C GLY A 409 11.36 -16.53 -23.94
N SER A 410 12.33 -16.31 -24.82
CA SER A 410 12.55 -17.12 -26.03
C SER A 410 13.00 -18.55 -25.71
N ILE A 411 13.64 -18.77 -24.57
CA ILE A 411 14.09 -20.11 -24.15
C ILE A 411 13.02 -20.79 -23.32
N MET A 412 12.48 -20.10 -22.30
CA MET A 412 11.48 -20.67 -21.41
C MET A 412 10.63 -19.60 -20.71
N THR A 413 9.46 -20.04 -20.24
CA THR A 413 8.62 -19.25 -19.33
C THR A 413 8.98 -19.55 -17.88
N VAL A 414 9.23 -18.50 -17.09
CA VAL A 414 9.46 -18.60 -15.64
C VAL A 414 8.31 -17.90 -14.91
N TRP A 415 7.82 -18.49 -13.82
CA TRP A 415 6.72 -17.94 -13.03
C TRP A 415 7.21 -17.46 -11.66
N LEU A 416 6.75 -16.29 -11.25
CA LEU A 416 6.79 -15.81 -9.88
C LEU A 416 5.34 -15.84 -9.35
N SER A 417 5.07 -16.69 -8.38
CA SER A 417 3.74 -16.86 -7.80
C SER A 417 3.69 -16.33 -6.37
N THR A 418 2.57 -15.71 -6.02
CA THR A 418 2.23 -15.31 -4.64
C THR A 418 1.07 -16.14 -4.09
N ALA A 419 0.77 -17.29 -4.71
CA ALA A 419 -0.31 -18.16 -4.28
C ALA A 419 -0.09 -18.66 -2.84
N PRO A 420 -1.16 -18.87 -2.06
CA PRO A 420 -1.06 -19.42 -0.71
C PRO A 420 -0.55 -20.88 -0.67
N THR A 421 -0.42 -21.53 -1.83
CA THR A 421 0.21 -22.85 -1.99
C THR A 421 1.73 -22.78 -2.14
N GLU A 422 2.28 -21.60 -2.40
CA GLU A 422 3.71 -21.36 -2.67
C GLU A 422 4.42 -20.76 -1.44
N PRO A 423 5.76 -20.78 -1.41
CA PRO A 423 6.52 -20.12 -0.36
C PRO A 423 6.13 -18.63 -0.21
N LEU A 424 6.07 -18.18 1.04
CA LEU A 424 5.61 -16.84 1.36
C LEU A 424 6.53 -15.75 0.78
N THR A 425 5.92 -14.72 0.22
CA THR A 425 6.59 -13.52 -0.29
C THR A 425 6.17 -12.30 0.53
N HIS A 426 6.85 -11.16 0.38
CA HIS A 426 6.49 -9.93 1.10
C HIS A 426 5.13 -9.33 0.66
N TRP A 427 4.57 -9.78 -0.46
CA TRP A 427 3.23 -9.40 -0.89
C TRP A 427 2.11 -10.09 -0.10
N TYR A 428 2.42 -11.21 0.56
CA TYR A 428 1.42 -12.06 1.21
C TYR A 428 0.25 -12.37 0.25
N GLN A 429 -0.95 -12.51 0.79
CA GLN A 429 -2.20 -12.52 0.07
C GLN A 429 -3.10 -11.40 0.60
N VAL A 430 -4.17 -11.07 -0.13
CA VAL A 430 -5.12 -10.03 0.27
C VAL A 430 -6.51 -10.61 0.40
N ARG A 431 -7.19 -10.33 1.51
CA ARG A 431 -8.55 -10.81 1.78
C ARG A 431 -9.50 -9.64 1.93
N CYS A 432 -10.55 -9.63 1.13
CA CYS A 432 -11.61 -8.63 1.15
C CYS A 432 -12.86 -9.25 1.76
N LEU A 433 -13.24 -8.80 2.96
CA LEU A 433 -14.45 -9.28 3.65
C LEU A 433 -15.71 -8.75 2.96
N PHE A 434 -16.79 -9.51 3.06
CA PHE A 434 -18.14 -9.03 2.82
C PHE A 434 -18.70 -8.38 4.09
N GLN A 435 -19.53 -7.34 3.96
CA GLN A 435 -20.21 -6.74 5.11
C GLN A 435 -21.22 -7.72 5.75
N SER A 436 -21.75 -8.64 4.96
CA SER A 436 -22.61 -9.73 5.44
C SER A 436 -22.19 -11.02 4.76
N PRO A 437 -21.86 -12.09 5.50
CA PRO A 437 -21.41 -13.34 4.91
C PRO A 437 -22.57 -14.03 4.17
N LEU A 438 -22.22 -14.79 3.14
CA LEU A 438 -23.19 -15.50 2.31
C LEU A 438 -23.16 -16.99 2.62
N PHE A 439 -24.29 -17.57 3.01
CA PHE A 439 -24.39 -19.01 3.14
C PHE A 439 -24.55 -19.67 1.77
N ALA A 440 -23.65 -20.59 1.45
CA ALA A 440 -23.70 -21.39 0.24
C ALA A 440 -23.51 -22.88 0.58
N LYS A 441 -24.19 -23.76 -0.15
CA LYS A 441 -24.01 -25.21 -0.06
C LYS A 441 -23.01 -25.69 -1.11
N ALA A 442 -22.34 -26.81 -0.86
CA ALA A 442 -21.56 -27.49 -1.89
C ALA A 442 -22.47 -27.79 -3.10
N GLY A 443 -21.98 -27.47 -4.31
CA GLY A 443 -22.74 -27.51 -5.55
C GLY A 443 -23.49 -26.21 -5.91
N ASP A 444 -23.70 -25.30 -4.95
CA ASP A 444 -24.24 -23.97 -5.24
C ASP A 444 -23.24 -23.17 -6.09
N THR A 445 -23.71 -22.08 -6.68
CA THR A 445 -22.90 -21.18 -7.49
C THR A 445 -22.89 -19.78 -6.89
N LEU A 446 -21.71 -19.24 -6.66
CA LEU A 446 -21.49 -17.87 -6.20
C LEU A 446 -21.01 -17.02 -7.39
N SER A 447 -21.86 -16.13 -7.89
CA SER A 447 -21.56 -15.28 -9.04
C SER A 447 -21.48 -13.81 -8.65
N GLY A 448 -20.76 -13.00 -9.43
CA GLY A 448 -20.59 -11.60 -9.12
C GLY A 448 -19.50 -10.91 -9.94
N THR A 449 -19.14 -9.71 -9.49
CA THR A 449 -18.13 -8.87 -10.14
C THR A 449 -17.25 -8.21 -9.08
N CYS A 450 -15.93 -8.27 -9.28
CA CYS A 450 -14.96 -7.43 -8.61
C CYS A 450 -14.55 -6.31 -9.56
N LEU A 451 -14.68 -5.07 -9.10
CA LEU A 451 -14.46 -3.88 -9.90
C LEU A 451 -13.41 -3.02 -9.23
N LEU A 452 -12.28 -2.79 -9.90
CA LEU A 452 -11.22 -1.92 -9.39
C LEU A 452 -11.25 -0.60 -10.16
N ILE A 453 -11.38 0.50 -9.40
CA ILE A 453 -11.44 1.86 -9.93
C ILE A 453 -10.21 2.62 -9.45
N ALA A 454 -9.34 3.00 -10.39
CA ALA A 454 -8.13 3.74 -10.06
C ALA A 454 -8.48 5.09 -9.41
N ASN A 455 -7.80 5.43 -8.32
CA ASN A 455 -7.94 6.70 -7.62
C ASN A 455 -6.63 7.51 -7.66
N LYS A 456 -6.72 8.81 -7.34
CA LYS A 456 -5.58 9.74 -7.42
C LYS A 456 -4.51 9.53 -6.34
N ARG A 457 -4.76 8.63 -5.38
CA ARG A 457 -3.84 8.30 -4.28
C ARG A 457 -2.94 7.12 -4.63
N GLN A 458 -2.68 6.87 -5.92
CA GLN A 458 -1.86 5.74 -6.41
C GLN A 458 -2.41 4.38 -5.95
N SER A 459 -3.73 4.21 -5.90
CA SER A 459 -4.35 2.95 -5.50
C SER A 459 -5.71 2.77 -6.20
N TYR A 460 -6.49 1.79 -5.76
CA TYR A 460 -7.79 1.44 -6.31
C TYR A 460 -8.87 1.42 -5.23
N ASP A 461 -10.03 1.97 -5.58
CA ASP A 461 -11.26 1.71 -4.86
C ASP A 461 -11.85 0.39 -5.41
N ILE A 462 -12.05 -0.58 -4.55
CA ILE A 462 -12.51 -1.92 -4.92
C ILE A 462 -14.01 -2.03 -4.60
N SER A 463 -14.82 -2.41 -5.58
CA SER A 463 -16.23 -2.73 -5.39
C SER A 463 -16.45 -4.20 -5.69
N ILE A 464 -16.86 -4.97 -4.68
CA ILE A 464 -17.18 -6.38 -4.83
C ILE A 464 -18.68 -6.55 -4.63
N VAL A 465 -19.32 -7.24 -5.57
CA VAL A 465 -20.72 -7.66 -5.46
C VAL A 465 -20.77 -9.16 -5.73
N ALA A 466 -21.38 -9.92 -4.83
CA ALA A 466 -21.52 -11.37 -4.95
C ALA A 466 -22.95 -11.80 -4.60
N GLN A 467 -23.43 -12.85 -5.26
CA GLN A 467 -24.72 -13.48 -4.99
C GLN A 467 -24.63 -15.00 -5.07
N VAL A 468 -25.39 -15.68 -4.22
CA VAL A 468 -25.58 -17.13 -4.32
C VAL A 468 -26.77 -17.39 -5.24
N ASP A 469 -26.51 -17.92 -6.43
CA ASP A 469 -27.48 -18.00 -7.53
C ASP A 469 -28.75 -18.77 -7.15
N GLN A 470 -28.63 -19.81 -6.34
CA GLN A 470 -29.75 -20.68 -5.93
C GLN A 470 -30.67 -20.03 -4.88
N THR A 471 -30.16 -19.10 -4.08
CA THR A 471 -30.93 -18.48 -2.99
C THR A 471 -31.29 -17.02 -3.27
N GLY A 472 -30.59 -16.38 -4.21
CA GLY A 472 -30.68 -14.94 -4.44
C GLY A 472 -30.05 -14.09 -3.33
N SER A 473 -29.44 -14.70 -2.31
CA SER A 473 -28.76 -13.97 -1.24
C SER A 473 -27.57 -13.21 -1.80
N LYS A 474 -27.50 -11.92 -1.50
CA LYS A 474 -26.54 -10.98 -2.09
C LYS A 474 -25.78 -10.24 -1.00
N SER A 475 -24.50 -10.03 -1.25
CA SER A 475 -23.64 -9.19 -0.42
C SER A 475 -22.76 -8.32 -1.30
N SER A 476 -22.31 -7.21 -0.74
CA SER A 476 -21.40 -6.30 -1.40
C SER A 476 -20.48 -5.65 -0.39
N ASN A 477 -19.35 -5.14 -0.87
CA ASN A 477 -18.49 -4.28 -0.08
C ASN A 477 -17.73 -3.30 -0.98
N LEU A 478 -17.35 -2.16 -0.42
CA LEU A 478 -16.46 -1.17 -1.01
C LEU A 478 -15.20 -1.14 -0.16
N LEU A 479 -14.01 -1.28 -0.76
CA LEU A 479 -12.75 -1.31 -0.04
C LEU A 479 -11.79 -0.26 -0.60
N ASP A 480 -10.92 0.26 0.27
CA ASP A 480 -9.85 1.20 -0.09
C ASP A 480 -8.50 0.49 -0.02
N LEU A 481 -7.94 0.14 -1.19
CA LEU A 481 -6.66 -0.56 -1.26
C LEU A 481 -5.48 0.31 -0.82
N LYS A 482 -5.67 1.63 -0.65
CA LYS A 482 -4.64 2.52 -0.10
C LYS A 482 -4.41 2.30 1.40
N ASN A 483 -5.42 1.79 2.12
CA ASN A 483 -5.38 1.62 3.57
C ASN A 483 -5.61 0.15 3.99
N PRO A 484 -4.69 -0.77 3.63
CA PRO A 484 -4.81 -2.17 4.03
C PRO A 484 -4.55 -2.36 5.53
N PHE A 485 -5.18 -3.37 6.11
CA PHE A 485 -4.89 -3.85 7.46
C PHE A 485 -3.87 -4.99 7.42
N PHE A 486 -2.66 -4.72 7.90
CA PHE A 486 -1.61 -5.73 8.03
C PHE A 486 -1.84 -6.62 9.25
N ARG A 487 -2.13 -7.91 9.02
CA ARG A 487 -2.48 -8.86 10.08
C ARG A 487 -1.42 -9.95 10.30
N TYR A 488 -0.39 -10.03 9.46
CA TYR A 488 0.64 -11.05 9.61
C TYR A 488 1.45 -10.89 10.90
N THR A 489 1.48 -11.93 11.73
CA THR A 489 2.18 -11.98 13.02
C THR A 489 3.38 -12.94 13.03
N GLY A 490 3.63 -13.66 11.93
CA GLY A 490 4.62 -14.73 11.87
C GLY A 490 4.12 -16.10 12.36
N THR A 491 2.94 -16.17 12.97
CA THR A 491 2.35 -17.45 13.40
C THR A 491 1.81 -18.24 12.22
N THR A 492 2.02 -19.56 12.20
CA THR A 492 1.46 -20.45 11.18
C THR A 492 -0.07 -20.34 11.17
N PRO A 493 -0.71 -20.11 10.01
CA PRO A 493 -2.16 -20.09 9.92
C PRO A 493 -2.79 -21.38 10.42
N SER A 494 -3.84 -21.28 11.22
CA SER A 494 -4.59 -22.44 11.68
C SER A 494 -5.52 -22.96 10.58
N PRO A 495 -5.65 -24.29 10.39
CA PRO A 495 -6.71 -24.85 9.57
C PRO A 495 -8.10 -24.42 10.01
N PRO A 496 -9.11 -24.53 9.12
CA PRO A 496 -10.50 -24.49 9.53
C PRO A 496 -10.80 -25.53 10.63
N PRO A 497 -11.65 -25.20 11.63
CA PRO A 497 -12.08 -26.15 12.65
C PRO A 497 -12.57 -27.48 12.04
N GLY A 498 -12.16 -28.60 12.63
CA GLY A 498 -12.49 -29.94 12.12
C GLY A 498 -11.56 -30.48 11.03
N SER A 499 -10.56 -29.70 10.59
CA SER A 499 -9.56 -30.13 9.57
C SER A 499 -8.28 -30.72 10.18
N HIS A 500 -8.30 -31.05 11.47
CA HIS A 500 -7.16 -31.67 12.16
C HIS A 500 -7.23 -33.19 11.98
N TYR A 501 -6.19 -33.78 11.40
CA TYR A 501 -6.03 -35.24 11.28
C TYR A 501 -5.34 -35.88 12.49
N THR A 502 -4.79 -35.04 13.39
CA THR A 502 -4.13 -35.46 14.62
C THR A 502 -4.85 -34.83 15.80
N SER A 503 -4.97 -35.58 16.89
CA SER A 503 -5.59 -35.02 18.09
C SER A 503 -4.67 -33.95 18.72
N PRO A 504 -5.20 -32.94 19.41
CA PRO A 504 -4.39 -31.96 20.13
C PRO A 504 -3.36 -32.60 21.08
N SER A 505 -3.73 -33.73 21.70
CA SER A 505 -2.87 -34.52 22.58
C SER A 505 -1.69 -35.16 21.85
N GLU A 506 -1.92 -35.64 20.62
CA GLU A 506 -0.91 -36.26 19.77
C GLU A 506 0.06 -35.22 19.19
N ASN A 507 -0.44 -34.01 18.91
CA ASN A 507 0.40 -32.87 18.53
C ASN A 507 1.28 -32.42 19.70
N MET A 508 0.74 -32.36 20.92
CA MET A 508 1.51 -32.12 22.15
C MET A 508 2.58 -33.20 22.38
N TRP A 509 2.26 -34.47 22.16
CA TRP A 509 3.18 -35.59 22.34
C TRP A 509 4.30 -35.63 21.30
N ASN A 510 3.99 -35.30 20.04
CA ASN A 510 4.99 -35.24 18.95
C ASN A 510 5.93 -34.03 19.08
N THR A 511 5.44 -32.93 19.66
CA THR A 511 6.28 -31.78 20.05
C THR A 511 7.02 -32.05 21.38
N GLY A 512 6.77 -33.23 22.00
CA GLY A 512 7.10 -33.61 23.37
C GLY A 512 8.58 -33.84 23.68
N SER A 513 9.45 -33.98 22.69
CA SER A 513 10.86 -34.35 22.89
C SER A 513 11.76 -33.22 23.39
N THR A 514 11.20 -32.11 23.89
CA THR A 514 11.98 -30.97 24.43
C THR A 514 11.36 -30.35 25.69
N TYR A 515 10.48 -31.06 26.42
CA TYR A 515 9.93 -30.55 27.67
C TYR A 515 10.71 -31.06 28.89
N ASN A 516 11.44 -30.15 29.53
CA ASN A 516 12.03 -30.33 30.84
C ASN A 516 10.92 -30.13 31.89
N LEU A 517 10.63 -31.15 32.71
CA LEU A 517 9.51 -31.22 33.66
C LEU A 517 9.66 -30.29 34.89
N SER A 518 10.43 -29.20 34.78
CA SER A 518 10.82 -28.33 35.90
C SER A 518 10.29 -26.90 35.81
N SER A 519 9.55 -26.55 34.76
CA SER A 519 8.92 -25.22 34.63
C SER A 519 7.51 -25.36 34.04
N GLY A 520 6.49 -25.15 34.88
CA GLY A 520 5.09 -25.17 34.46
C GLY A 520 4.78 -24.13 33.39
N MET A 521 3.94 -24.47 32.43
CA MET A 521 3.46 -23.52 31.41
C MET A 521 2.22 -22.76 31.89
N ALA A 522 2.19 -21.46 31.63
CA ALA A 522 0.97 -20.66 31.71
C ALA A 522 0.07 -20.95 30.51
N VAL A 523 -1.20 -21.27 30.78
CA VAL A 523 -2.25 -21.43 29.77
C VAL A 523 -2.92 -20.08 29.54
N ALA A 524 -2.92 -19.59 28.30
CA ALA A 524 -3.62 -18.36 27.93
C ALA A 524 -5.14 -18.54 28.14
N GLY A 525 -5.72 -17.70 29.01
CA GLY A 525 -7.18 -17.66 29.25
C GLY A 525 -7.66 -18.17 30.61
N MET A 526 -6.78 -18.57 31.53
CA MET A 526 -7.14 -18.90 32.92
C MET A 526 -6.52 -17.88 33.89
N PRO A 527 -7.25 -17.35 34.90
CA PRO A 527 -6.63 -16.60 35.98
C PRO A 527 -5.61 -17.52 36.67
N THR A 528 -4.43 -16.98 36.95
CA THR A 528 -3.37 -17.66 37.70
C THR A 528 -3.96 -18.20 39.02
N ALA A 529 -4.13 -19.53 39.11
CA ALA A 529 -4.38 -20.16 40.39
C ALA A 529 -3.13 -19.94 41.24
N TYR A 530 -3.29 -19.31 42.41
CA TYR A 530 -2.23 -19.20 43.39
C TYR A 530 -1.76 -20.61 43.75
N ASP A 531 -0.51 -20.92 43.43
CA ASP A 531 0.13 -22.16 43.81
C ASP A 531 0.37 -22.17 45.32
N LEU A 532 -0.31 -23.08 46.02
CA LEU A 532 -0.22 -23.27 47.47
C LEU A 532 0.94 -24.21 47.85
N SER A 533 2.05 -24.17 47.10
CA SER A 533 3.24 -25.00 47.35
C SER A 533 4.32 -24.31 48.21
N SER A 534 4.12 -23.05 48.61
CA SER A 534 5.11 -22.28 49.38
C SER A 534 4.89 -22.24 50.90
N VAL A 535 3.98 -23.06 51.47
CA VAL A 535 3.63 -22.99 52.91
C VAL A 535 4.05 -24.23 53.73
N ILE A 536 5.12 -24.92 53.32
CA ILE A 536 5.70 -26.03 54.12
C ILE A 536 7.21 -25.81 54.32
N ALA A 537 7.59 -24.66 54.90
CA ALA A 537 8.86 -24.48 55.62
C ALA A 537 8.88 -23.10 56.29
N GLY A 538 8.53 -23.02 57.57
CA GLY A 538 8.71 -21.80 58.37
C GLY A 538 7.56 -21.56 59.32
N GLY A 539 7.82 -21.70 60.62
CA GLY A 539 6.82 -21.57 61.67
C GLY A 539 6.39 -20.15 61.99
N SER A 540 5.38 -20.11 62.87
CA SER A 540 4.82 -19.01 63.67
C SER A 540 3.91 -17.97 62.98
N SER A 541 2.65 -18.03 63.42
CA SER A 541 1.66 -16.95 63.54
C SER A 541 1.10 -16.30 62.28
N VAL A 542 -0.13 -16.69 61.89
CA VAL A 542 -1.15 -15.73 61.43
C VAL A 542 -2.52 -16.15 61.97
N GLY A 543 -3.20 -15.19 62.61
CA GLY A 543 -4.50 -15.31 63.28
C GLY A 543 -5.70 -15.42 62.34
N HIS A 544 -6.81 -15.84 62.93
CA HIS A 544 -8.09 -16.13 62.31
C HIS A 544 -8.78 -14.88 61.74
N ASN A 545 -9.60 -15.04 60.68
CA ASN A 545 -11.06 -14.78 60.72
C ASN A 545 -11.67 -14.75 59.30
N ASN A 546 -12.46 -15.78 58.97
CA ASN A 546 -13.88 -15.67 58.58
C ASN A 546 -14.35 -17.01 57.98
N LEU A 547 -14.91 -17.86 58.83
CA LEU A 547 -15.74 -19.00 58.45
C LEU A 547 -17.21 -18.56 58.48
N ILE A 548 -17.96 -18.86 57.41
CA ILE A 548 -19.40 -19.17 57.50
C ILE A 548 -19.57 -20.58 56.92
N PRO A 549 -20.11 -21.56 57.69
CA PRO A 549 -20.19 -22.96 57.31
C PRO A 549 -21.51 -23.27 56.58
N LEU A 550 -21.46 -24.12 55.55
CA LEU A 550 -22.63 -24.90 55.14
C LEU A 550 -22.35 -26.39 55.37
N ALA A 551 -23.30 -27.02 56.06
CA ALA A 551 -23.18 -28.31 56.69
C ALA A 551 -23.22 -29.51 55.73
N ASN A 552 -22.42 -30.52 56.13
CA ASN A 552 -22.54 -31.96 55.95
C ASN A 552 -23.89 -32.51 55.44
N THR A 553 -23.83 -33.43 54.46
CA THR A 553 -24.15 -34.87 54.66
C THR A 553 -23.65 -35.71 53.47
N GLY A 554 -22.92 -36.80 53.73
CA GLY A 554 -22.89 -37.98 52.86
C GLY A 554 -21.51 -38.50 52.42
N ILE A 555 -20.87 -39.29 53.26
CA ILE A 555 -19.71 -40.14 52.95
C ILE A 555 -20.18 -41.35 52.11
N VAL A 556 -19.56 -41.62 50.94
CA VAL A 556 -19.36 -43.01 50.44
C VAL A 556 -18.03 -43.09 49.66
N ASN A 557 -17.24 -44.11 50.02
CA ASN A 557 -15.87 -44.41 49.58
C ASN A 557 -15.84 -45.19 48.24
N HIS A 558 -14.68 -45.12 47.57
CA HIS A 558 -14.33 -45.50 46.18
C HIS A 558 -14.77 -46.88 45.66
N THR A 559 -15.06 -46.97 44.35
CA THR A 559 -14.64 -48.08 43.47
C THR A 559 -14.53 -47.67 41.99
N HIS A 560 -13.53 -48.24 41.32
CA HIS A 560 -13.12 -48.06 39.92
C HIS A 560 -14.26 -48.10 38.90
N SER A 561 -14.33 -47.10 38.01
CA SER A 561 -15.22 -47.12 36.83
C SER A 561 -14.44 -47.39 35.55
N ARG A 562 -14.92 -48.41 34.83
CA ARG A 562 -14.38 -48.97 33.59
C ARG A 562 -14.52 -48.03 32.40
N MET A 563 -13.57 -48.19 31.49
CA MET A 563 -13.48 -47.57 30.17
C MET A 563 -14.38 -48.34 29.17
N GLY A 564 -15.29 -47.63 28.50
CA GLY A 564 -16.19 -48.07 27.42
C GLY A 564 -17.18 -46.91 27.17
N SER A 565 -17.47 -46.44 25.97
CA SER A 565 -17.57 -47.10 24.67
C SER A 565 -17.42 -46.05 23.56
N ILE A 566 -16.60 -46.35 22.55
CA ILE A 566 -16.59 -45.61 21.27
C ILE A 566 -17.31 -46.49 20.25
N MET A 567 -18.39 -46.00 19.64
CA MET A 567 -19.03 -46.62 18.49
C MET A 567 -18.38 -46.05 17.22
N SER A 568 -17.49 -46.84 16.60
CA SER A 568 -16.94 -46.61 15.28
C SER A 568 -17.56 -47.63 14.32
N THR A 569 -18.31 -47.17 13.33
CA THR A 569 -18.72 -47.97 12.17
C THR A 569 -17.90 -47.53 10.95
N GLY A 570 -16.99 -48.40 10.51
CA GLY A 570 -16.22 -48.24 9.28
C GLY A 570 -15.43 -49.51 9.01
N ILE A 571 -15.98 -50.36 8.14
CA ILE A 571 -15.54 -51.72 7.82
C ILE A 571 -14.25 -51.70 6.99
N VAL A 572 -13.24 -52.48 7.39
CA VAL A 572 -12.16 -52.96 6.51
C VAL A 572 -11.99 -54.47 6.71
N GLN A 573 -12.23 -55.23 5.64
CA GLN A 573 -11.95 -56.67 5.52
C GLN A 573 -10.44 -56.93 5.53
N GLY A 574 -10.01 -57.96 6.25
CA GLY A 574 -8.62 -58.40 6.30
C GLY A 574 -8.42 -59.87 5.92
N SER A 575 -7.15 -60.28 6.02
CA SER A 575 -6.51 -61.59 5.85
C SER A 575 -6.02 -61.91 4.42
N SER A 576 -4.84 -62.50 4.21
CA SER A 576 -4.07 -63.44 5.04
C SER A 576 -2.56 -63.39 4.75
N GLY A 577 -1.72 -63.65 5.76
CA GLY A 577 -0.27 -63.71 5.63
C GLY A 577 0.31 -65.11 5.36
N THR A 578 1.61 -65.16 5.07
CA THR A 578 2.48 -66.35 5.17
C THR A 578 3.94 -65.94 5.41
N GLN A 579 4.58 -66.68 6.31
CA GLN A 579 6.00 -66.59 6.68
C GLN A 579 6.93 -67.09 5.57
N GLY A 580 8.14 -66.53 5.49
CA GLY A 580 9.25 -67.09 4.73
C GLY A 580 10.59 -66.37 5.01
N SER A 581 11.50 -67.06 5.68
CA SER A 581 12.89 -66.66 5.95
C SER A 581 13.79 -66.77 4.71
N SER A 582 14.76 -65.86 4.52
CA SER A 582 16.17 -66.17 4.19
C SER A 582 16.94 -64.97 3.62
N GLY A 583 18.24 -64.90 3.97
CA GLY A 583 19.32 -64.59 3.02
C GLY A 583 19.73 -63.12 2.83
N GLY A 584 20.94 -62.79 3.27
CA GLY A 584 21.54 -61.46 3.12
C GLY A 584 22.20 -61.21 1.76
N GLY A 585 22.61 -59.95 1.56
CA GLY A 585 23.38 -59.48 0.41
C GLY A 585 23.65 -57.98 0.50
N SER A 586 24.81 -57.64 1.04
CA SER A 586 25.35 -56.28 1.13
C SER A 586 25.88 -55.77 -0.21
N SER A 587 25.61 -54.52 -0.56
CA SER A 587 26.57 -53.68 -1.30
C SER A 587 26.48 -52.23 -0.81
N ALA A 588 27.65 -51.68 -0.53
CA ALA A 588 27.86 -50.39 0.11
C ALA A 588 28.22 -49.33 -0.94
N HIS A 589 27.73 -48.10 -0.76
CA HIS A 589 28.47 -46.89 -1.15
C HIS A 589 28.23 -45.78 -0.12
N TYR A 590 29.35 -45.19 0.33
CA TYR A 590 29.48 -44.29 1.47
C TYR A 590 28.92 -42.88 1.23
N ALA A 591 28.54 -42.27 2.35
CA ALA A 591 27.99 -40.93 2.52
C ALA A 591 29.01 -39.79 2.33
N VAL A 592 28.52 -38.63 1.88
CA VAL A 592 29.17 -37.34 2.10
C VAL A 592 28.25 -36.49 2.97
N ASN A 593 28.65 -36.36 4.23
CA ASN A 593 28.06 -35.42 5.19
C ASN A 593 28.55 -34.00 4.87
N SER A 594 27.60 -33.07 4.75
CA SER A 594 27.82 -31.67 5.17
C SER A 594 26.51 -31.12 5.73
N GLN A 595 26.29 -31.41 7.02
CA GLN A 595 25.41 -30.63 7.88
C GLN A 595 26.03 -29.24 8.05
N PHE A 596 25.25 -28.19 7.76
CA PHE A 596 25.31 -26.97 8.56
C PHE A 596 23.93 -26.72 9.14
N THR A 597 23.86 -26.85 10.46
CA THR A 597 22.67 -26.73 11.30
C THR A 597 22.29 -25.25 11.43
N MET A 598 21.13 -24.86 10.88
CA MET A 598 20.51 -23.56 11.13
C MET A 598 19.81 -23.61 12.50
N GLY A 599 20.54 -23.22 13.55
CA GLY A 599 20.01 -23.01 14.89
C GLY A 599 20.26 -21.57 15.32
N GLY A 600 19.30 -20.68 15.06
CA GLY A 600 19.26 -19.32 15.57
C GLY A 600 17.81 -18.89 15.77
N PRO A 601 17.47 -18.15 16.84
CA PRO A 601 16.10 -17.74 17.12
C PRO A 601 15.57 -16.80 16.03
N ALA A 602 14.29 -16.96 15.68
CA ALA A 602 13.59 -16.09 14.74
C ALA A 602 13.51 -14.67 15.33
N ILE A 603 14.23 -13.73 14.72
CA ILE A 603 14.12 -12.31 15.03
C ILE A 603 12.80 -11.82 14.43
N SER A 604 12.00 -11.13 15.23
CA SER A 604 10.74 -10.51 14.80
C SER A 604 10.99 -9.48 13.69
N MET A 605 10.42 -9.71 12.50
CA MET A 605 10.65 -8.92 11.27
C MET A 605 9.50 -7.97 10.94
N ALA A 606 8.83 -7.40 11.95
CA ALA A 606 7.85 -6.33 11.76
C ALA A 606 8.17 -5.19 12.73
N SER A 607 8.67 -4.07 12.20
CA SER A 607 8.61 -2.82 12.96
C SER A 607 7.18 -2.28 12.88
N PRO A 608 6.47 -2.09 14.00
CA PRO A 608 5.21 -1.35 13.98
C PRO A 608 5.53 0.10 13.56
N MET A 609 4.65 0.70 12.76
CA MET A 609 4.63 2.15 12.60
C MET A 609 4.42 2.79 13.98
N SER A 610 5.50 3.18 14.65
CA SER A 610 5.43 4.04 15.82
C SER A 610 5.12 5.46 15.33
N ILE A 611 3.87 5.89 15.50
CA ILE A 611 3.53 7.31 15.53
C ILE A 611 4.26 7.90 16.73
N PRO A 612 5.16 8.90 16.59
CA PRO A 612 5.73 9.56 17.74
C PRO A 612 4.64 10.42 18.39
N THR A 613 4.01 9.90 19.44
CA THR A 613 3.23 10.70 20.38
C THR A 613 4.21 11.54 21.20
N ASN A 614 4.47 12.76 20.75
CA ASN A 614 5.08 13.79 21.58
C ASN A 614 4.13 14.13 22.73
N THR A 615 4.24 13.39 23.83
CA THR A 615 3.61 13.75 25.10
C THR A 615 4.54 14.74 25.78
N MET A 616 4.24 16.04 25.63
CA MET A 616 4.84 17.09 26.44
C MET A 616 4.36 16.90 27.88
N HIS A 617 5.25 16.49 28.78
CA HIS A 617 5.03 16.57 30.22
C HIS A 617 4.92 18.04 30.63
N TYR A 618 3.71 18.50 30.97
CA TYR A 618 3.55 19.64 31.86
C TYR A 618 3.80 19.13 33.29
N GLY A 619 4.98 19.47 33.83
CA GLY A 619 5.22 19.43 35.26
C GLY A 619 4.42 20.53 35.96
N SER A 620 3.99 20.22 37.18
CA SER A 620 3.27 21.07 38.12
C SER A 620 3.95 22.41 38.37
#